data_AF-A0A8T5DKT9-F1
#
_entry.id   AF-A0A8T5DKT9-F1
#
_cell.length_a   1.000
_cell.length_b   1.000
_cell.length_c   1.000
_cell.angle_alpha   90.00
_cell.angle_beta   90.00
_cell.angle_gamma   90.00
#
_symmetry.space_group_name_H-M   'P 1'
#
loop_
_entity.id
_entity.type
_entity.pdbx_description
1 polymer ?
#
loop_
_entity_poly.entity_id
_entity_poly.type
_entity_poly.pdbx_seq_one_letter_code
_entity_poly.pdbx_strand_id
1 'polypeptide(L)'
;MVKKKSVKKKSKNSRDLKSKKDLKHIMSGKRTFGQKVSDNLTRVAGSWGFIIWFLVLIAIWIIINITLITKITGSAPWDPYPFILLNLGLSLLAAIQAPIILMSQNRTTERDRRKAEADLAVDRKAEREIEAIQKELSSIRRLLKNKL
;
A
#
# COMPACT_ATOMS: atom_id res chain seq x y z
N MET A 1 -24.98 -5.60 41.96
CA MET A 1 -25.03 -5.30 40.51
C MET A 1 -23.67 -4.97 39.85
N VAL A 2 -22.54 -4.97 40.58
CA VAL A 2 -21.23 -4.46 40.11
C VAL A 2 -20.36 -5.49 39.36
N LYS A 3 -20.45 -6.79 39.67
CA LYS A 3 -19.61 -7.87 39.08
C LYS A 3 -19.86 -8.18 37.60
N LYS A 4 -21.06 -7.94 37.06
CA LYS A 4 -21.38 -8.23 35.64
C LYS A 4 -20.73 -7.24 34.66
N LYS A 5 -20.52 -5.98 35.06
CA LYS A 5 -19.90 -4.95 34.20
C LYS A 5 -18.40 -5.20 33.98
N SER A 6 -17.67 -5.68 34.98
CA SER A 6 -16.23 -5.96 34.89
C SER A 6 -15.90 -7.19 34.03
N VAL A 7 -16.71 -8.26 34.11
CA VAL A 7 -16.56 -9.48 33.28
C VAL A 7 -16.84 -9.20 31.79
N LYS A 8 -17.88 -8.43 31.49
CA LYS A 8 -18.23 -8.04 30.11
C LYS A 8 -17.17 -7.12 29.49
N LYS A 9 -16.59 -6.20 30.27
CA LYS A 9 -15.49 -5.30 29.85
C LYS A 9 -14.20 -6.08 29.58
N LYS A 10 -13.86 -7.07 30.41
CA LYS A 10 -12.68 -7.95 30.23
C LYS A 10 -12.80 -8.85 29.00
N SER A 11 -13.99 -9.41 28.73
CA SER A 11 -14.30 -10.23 27.54
C SER A 11 -14.31 -9.45 26.22
N LYS A 12 -14.71 -8.17 26.23
CA LYS A 12 -14.69 -7.32 25.03
C LYS A 12 -13.25 -6.91 24.69
N ASN A 13 -12.45 -6.56 25.69
CA ASN A 13 -11.04 -6.20 25.50
C ASN A 13 -10.20 -7.38 24.97
N SER A 14 -10.41 -8.59 25.49
CA SER A 14 -9.68 -9.79 25.02
C SER A 14 -10.07 -10.21 23.59
N ARG A 15 -11.30 -9.96 23.14
CA ARG A 15 -11.73 -10.20 21.75
C ARG A 15 -11.13 -9.19 20.77
N ASP A 16 -11.09 -7.91 21.14
CA ASP A 16 -10.40 -6.87 20.35
C ASP A 16 -8.90 -7.14 20.24
N LEU A 17 -8.26 -7.56 21.34
CA LEU A 17 -6.85 -7.93 21.33
C LEU A 17 -6.56 -9.18 20.48
N LYS A 18 -7.49 -10.14 20.44
CA LYS A 18 -7.35 -11.35 19.62
C LYS A 18 -7.53 -11.02 18.14
N SER A 19 -8.58 -10.28 17.77
CA SER A 19 -8.80 -9.81 16.41
C SER A 19 -7.65 -8.95 15.88
N LYS A 20 -7.10 -8.03 16.69
CA LYS A 20 -5.91 -7.24 16.33
C LYS A 20 -4.64 -8.09 16.18
N LYS A 21 -4.48 -9.14 16.98
CA LYS A 21 -3.35 -10.08 16.85
C LYS A 21 -3.45 -10.91 15.57
N ASP A 22 -4.64 -11.41 15.26
CA ASP A 22 -4.90 -12.22 14.06
C ASP A 22 -4.67 -11.38 12.79
N LEU A 23 -5.15 -10.12 12.78
CA LEU A 23 -4.91 -9.17 11.69
C LEU A 23 -3.42 -8.82 11.50
N LYS A 24 -2.68 -8.67 12.62
CA LYS A 24 -1.22 -8.46 12.57
C LYS A 24 -0.48 -9.68 12.01
N HIS A 25 -0.91 -10.88 12.36
CA HIS A 25 -0.26 -12.12 11.92
C HIS A 25 -0.47 -12.37 10.41
N ILE A 26 -1.63 -11.99 9.86
CA ILE A 26 -1.90 -12.02 8.41
C ILE A 26 -1.02 -11.03 7.64
N MET A 27 -0.62 -9.91 8.27
CA MET A 27 0.23 -8.88 7.67
C MET A 27 1.74 -9.06 7.92
N SER A 28 2.16 -9.93 8.83
CA SER A 28 3.58 -10.10 9.20
C SER A 28 4.27 -11.22 8.41
N GLY A 29 4.28 -11.11 7.08
CA GLY A 29 5.25 -11.84 6.27
C GLY A 29 6.65 -11.25 6.49
N LYS A 30 7.67 -12.09 6.69
CA LYS A 30 9.07 -11.64 6.79
C LYS A 30 9.43 -10.87 5.51
N ARG A 31 9.64 -9.55 5.65
CA ARG A 31 9.97 -8.66 4.53
C ARG A 31 11.34 -9.02 3.98
N THR A 32 11.42 -9.39 2.71
CA THR A 32 12.70 -9.61 2.02
C THR A 32 13.43 -8.28 1.82
N PHE A 33 14.76 -8.32 1.65
CA PHE A 33 15.58 -7.11 1.50
C PHE A 33 15.12 -6.25 0.31
N GLY A 34 14.82 -6.87 -0.83
CA GLY A 34 14.27 -6.16 -2.01
C GLY A 34 12.95 -5.45 -1.75
N GLN A 35 12.07 -6.01 -0.89
CA GLN A 35 10.82 -5.36 -0.52
C GLN A 35 11.03 -4.11 0.35
N LYS A 36 12.07 -4.10 1.20
CA LYS A 36 12.41 -2.92 2.00
C LYS A 36 12.99 -1.80 1.15
N VAL A 37 13.83 -2.16 0.17
CA VAL A 37 14.44 -1.19 -0.76
C VAL A 37 13.39 -0.58 -1.67
N SER A 38 12.50 -1.39 -2.26
CA SER A 38 11.40 -0.90 -3.09
C SER A 38 10.47 0.04 -2.32
N ASP A 39 10.08 -0.30 -1.08
CA ASP A 39 9.23 0.57 -0.26
C ASP A 39 9.87 1.93 0.06
N ASN A 40 11.17 1.91 0.33
CA ASN A 40 11.88 3.14 0.63
C ASN A 40 12.06 4.00 -0.63
N LEU A 41 12.35 3.36 -1.76
CA LEU A 41 12.52 4.04 -3.04
C LEU A 41 11.21 4.65 -3.52
N THR A 42 10.08 3.92 -3.47
CA THR A 42 8.76 4.46 -3.86
C THR A 42 8.35 5.64 -2.99
N ARG A 43 8.65 5.60 -1.69
CA ARG A 43 8.34 6.71 -0.78
C ARG A 43 9.19 7.95 -1.05
N VAL A 44 10.46 7.77 -1.41
CA VAL A 44 11.37 8.89 -1.72
C VAL A 44 11.09 9.45 -3.12
N ALA A 45 10.91 8.58 -4.12
CA ALA A 45 10.64 8.95 -5.50
C ALA A 45 9.26 9.60 -5.70
N GLY A 46 8.27 9.29 -4.85
CA GLY A 46 6.94 9.92 -4.88
C GLY A 46 6.87 11.30 -4.22
N SER A 47 7.97 11.83 -3.69
CA SER A 47 8.00 13.15 -3.04
C SER A 47 8.17 14.27 -4.06
N TRP A 48 7.42 15.36 -3.90
CA TRP A 48 7.59 16.59 -4.69
C TRP A 48 9.01 17.17 -4.61
N GLY A 49 9.69 17.02 -3.45
CA GLY A 49 11.07 17.49 -3.30
C GLY A 49 12.09 16.70 -4.13
N PHE A 50 11.86 15.40 -4.34
CA PHE A 50 12.73 14.57 -5.16
C PHE A 50 12.67 14.96 -6.63
N ILE A 51 11.47 15.26 -7.14
CA ILE A 51 11.23 15.72 -8.51
C ILE A 51 12.00 17.02 -8.77
N ILE A 52 11.89 17.99 -7.86
CA ILE A 52 12.58 19.28 -7.97
C ILE A 52 14.10 19.10 -7.94
N TRP A 53 14.61 18.30 -7.00
CA TRP A 53 16.05 17.99 -6.92
C TRP A 53 16.57 17.32 -8.19
N PHE A 54 15.82 16.37 -8.75
CA PHE A 54 16.19 15.66 -9.97
C PHE A 54 16.23 16.59 -11.20
N LEU A 55 15.26 17.51 -11.31
CA LEU A 55 15.25 18.54 -12.36
C LEU A 55 16.44 19.49 -12.23
N VAL A 56 16.80 19.90 -11.01
CA VAL A 56 17.98 20.75 -10.76
C VAL A 56 19.26 20.01 -11.15
N LEU A 57 19.39 18.72 -10.83
CA LEU A 57 20.54 17.91 -11.22
C LEU A 57 20.68 17.83 -12.75
N ILE A 58 19.58 17.59 -13.46
CA ILE A 58 19.57 17.59 -14.93
C ILE A 58 19.97 18.96 -15.48
N ALA A 59 19.43 20.05 -14.94
CA ALA A 59 19.77 21.40 -15.35
C ALA A 59 21.26 21.72 -15.13
N ILE A 60 21.81 21.33 -13.98
CA ILE A 60 23.25 21.49 -13.68
C ILE A 60 24.09 20.69 -14.68
N TRP A 61 23.70 19.46 -15.00
CA TRP A 61 24.42 18.63 -15.98
C TRP A 61 24.44 19.27 -17.37
N ILE A 62 23.29 19.80 -17.81
CA ILE A 62 23.18 20.53 -19.09
C ILE A 62 24.07 21.78 -19.06
N ILE A 63 24.04 22.57 -17.98
CA ILE A 63 24.88 23.77 -17.84
C ILE A 63 26.35 23.41 -17.91
N ILE A 64 26.82 22.41 -17.14
CA ILE A 64 28.21 21.97 -17.15
C ILE A 64 28.65 21.55 -18.56
N ASN A 65 27.84 20.78 -19.28
CA ASN A 65 28.18 20.35 -20.64
C ASN A 65 28.27 21.54 -21.61
N ILE A 66 27.35 22.52 -21.53
CA ILE A 66 27.32 23.69 -22.42
C ILE A 66 28.35 24.76 -22.05
N THR A 67 28.63 25.00 -20.77
CA THR A 67 29.51 26.10 -20.35
C THR A 67 30.96 25.65 -20.18
N LEU A 68 31.18 24.44 -19.64
CA LEU A 68 32.53 24.00 -19.30
C LEU A 68 33.28 23.43 -20.50
N ILE A 69 32.59 22.71 -21.39
CA ILE A 69 33.27 21.97 -22.46
C ILE A 69 33.31 22.78 -23.76
N THR A 70 32.21 23.45 -24.13
CA THR A 70 32.11 24.25 -25.36
C THR A 70 32.73 25.66 -25.27
N LYS A 71 32.82 26.27 -24.07
CA LYS A 71 33.37 27.63 -23.92
C LYS A 71 34.77 27.70 -23.31
N ILE A 72 35.16 26.77 -22.44
CA ILE A 72 36.39 26.89 -21.63
C ILE A 72 37.53 26.00 -22.17
N THR A 73 37.24 24.81 -22.69
CA THR A 73 38.28 23.81 -23.00
C THR A 73 38.63 23.70 -24.50
N GLY A 74 37.87 24.35 -25.39
CA GLY A 74 38.12 24.35 -26.85
C GLY A 74 38.18 22.98 -27.53
N SER A 75 37.86 21.91 -26.78
CA SER A 75 37.95 20.51 -27.17
C SER A 75 36.57 19.99 -27.54
N ALA A 76 36.51 18.93 -28.34
CA ALA A 76 35.25 18.31 -28.76
C ALA A 76 34.35 18.03 -27.54
N PRO A 77 33.04 18.33 -27.60
CA PRO A 77 32.13 18.07 -26.50
C PRO A 77 32.12 16.58 -26.16
N TRP A 78 32.23 16.22 -24.86
CA TRP A 78 32.09 14.83 -24.42
C TRP A 78 30.65 14.34 -24.71
N ASP A 79 29.64 15.19 -24.51
CA ASP A 79 28.25 14.89 -24.84
C ASP A 79 27.64 16.00 -25.72
N PRO A 80 27.86 15.98 -27.06
CA PRO A 80 27.29 16.95 -27.98
C PRO A 80 25.76 16.89 -27.96
N TYR A 81 25.11 18.03 -28.24
CA TYR A 81 23.67 18.08 -28.46
C TYR A 81 23.29 17.03 -29.53
N PRO A 82 22.44 16.02 -29.25
CA PRO A 82 21.31 16.01 -28.31
C PRO A 82 21.50 15.25 -26.96
N PHE A 83 22.70 15.24 -26.38
CA PHE A 83 23.03 14.61 -25.07
C PHE A 83 22.76 13.10 -25.00
N ILE A 84 23.52 12.31 -25.77
CA ILE A 84 23.33 10.86 -25.91
C ILE A 84 23.52 10.11 -24.58
N LEU A 85 24.47 10.55 -23.75
CA LEU A 85 24.76 9.89 -22.47
C LEU A 85 23.67 10.16 -21.44
N LEU A 86 23.20 11.41 -21.37
CA LEU A 86 22.06 11.77 -20.53
C LEU A 86 20.81 10.98 -20.93
N ASN A 87 20.52 10.92 -22.24
CA ASN A 87 19.38 10.20 -22.76
C ASN A 87 19.44 8.69 -22.46
N LEU A 88 20.62 8.08 -22.56
CA LEU A 88 20.83 6.67 -22.24
C LEU A 88 20.60 6.39 -20.74
N GLY A 89 21.15 7.23 -19.87
CA GLY A 89 20.97 7.11 -18.42
C GLY A 89 19.51 7.27 -17.99
N LEU A 90 18.81 8.27 -18.54
CA LEU A 90 17.39 8.49 -18.27
C LEU A 90 16.52 7.34 -18.78
N SER A 91 16.82 6.80 -19.96
CA SER A 91 16.09 5.67 -20.53
C SER A 91 16.24 4.41 -19.67
N LEU A 92 17.45 4.12 -19.19
CA LEU A 92 17.70 2.99 -18.29
C LEU A 92 17.00 3.20 -16.93
N LEU A 93 17.05 4.42 -16.39
CA LEU A 93 16.37 4.76 -15.15
C LEU A 93 14.85 4.58 -15.28
N ALA A 94 14.26 4.98 -16.40
CA ALA A 94 12.85 4.76 -16.70
C ALA A 94 12.51 3.27 -16.85
N ALA A 95 13.36 2.49 -17.53
CA ALA A 95 13.17 1.06 -17.73
C ALA A 95 13.15 0.29 -16.40
N ILE A 96 13.98 0.68 -15.43
CA ILE A 96 14.03 0.05 -14.10
C ILE A 96 12.84 0.49 -13.22
N GLN A 97 12.25 1.66 -13.46
CA GLN A 97 11.10 2.14 -12.69
C GLN A 97 9.86 1.26 -12.89
N ALA A 98 9.54 0.86 -14.13
CA ALA A 98 8.32 0.11 -14.41
C ALA A 98 8.21 -1.24 -13.66
N PRO A 99 9.25 -2.10 -13.61
CA PRO A 99 9.25 -3.32 -12.79
C PRO A 99 9.15 -3.05 -11.29
N ILE A 100 9.82 -2.01 -10.78
CA ILE A 100 9.76 -1.67 -9.35
C ILE A 100 8.34 -1.22 -8.98
N ILE A 101 7.73 -0.39 -9.81
CA ILE A 101 6.33 0.03 -9.65
C ILE A 101 5.43 -1.21 -9.72
N LEU A 102 5.61 -2.09 -10.72
CA LEU A 102 4.82 -3.32 -10.87
C LEU A 102 4.96 -4.27 -9.67
N MET A 103 6.18 -4.42 -9.13
CA MET A 103 6.41 -5.22 -7.91
C MET A 103 5.72 -4.59 -6.69
N SER A 104 5.75 -3.26 -6.56
CA SER A 104 5.05 -2.56 -5.47
C SER A 104 3.52 -2.66 -5.59
N GLN A 105 3.01 -2.64 -6.83
CA GLN A 105 1.60 -2.81 -7.17
C GLN A 105 1.14 -4.23 -6.87
N ASN A 106 1.85 -5.25 -7.37
CA ASN A 106 1.51 -6.67 -7.17
C ASN A 106 1.31 -7.01 -5.68
N ARG A 107 2.14 -6.44 -4.82
CA ARG A 107 2.02 -6.60 -3.36
C ARG A 107 0.82 -5.88 -2.76
N THR A 108 0.47 -4.70 -3.26
CA THR A 108 -0.70 -3.95 -2.79
C THR A 108 -1.97 -4.70 -3.18
N THR A 109 -2.04 -5.19 -4.42
CA THR A 109 -3.13 -6.05 -4.91
C THR A 109 -3.29 -7.31 -4.07
N GLU A 110 -2.20 -7.99 -3.69
CA GLU A 110 -2.31 -9.18 -2.85
C GLU A 110 -2.87 -8.88 -1.45
N ARG A 111 -2.48 -7.74 -0.85
CA ARG A 111 -3.04 -7.29 0.43
C ARG A 111 -4.52 -6.94 0.30
N ASP A 112 -4.90 -6.26 -0.78
CA ASP A 112 -6.28 -5.85 -1.01
C ASP A 112 -7.18 -7.07 -1.29
N ARG A 113 -6.68 -8.07 -2.01
CA ARG A 113 -7.36 -9.36 -2.20
C ARG A 113 -7.65 -10.06 -0.88
N ARG A 114 -6.66 -10.16 0.01
CA ARG A 114 -6.82 -10.79 1.33
C ARG A 114 -7.81 -10.02 2.22
N LYS A 115 -7.82 -8.69 2.15
CA LYS A 115 -8.81 -7.86 2.85
C LYS A 115 -10.22 -8.13 2.32
N ALA A 116 -10.39 -8.12 1.00
CA ALA A 116 -11.68 -8.42 0.38
C ALA A 116 -12.21 -9.81 0.77
N GLU A 117 -11.35 -10.84 0.80
CA GLU A 117 -11.73 -12.18 1.26
C GLU A 117 -12.20 -12.19 2.72
N ALA A 118 -11.52 -11.44 3.60
CA ALA A 118 -11.90 -11.32 5.01
C ALA A 118 -13.24 -10.57 5.18
N ASP A 119 -13.43 -9.47 4.45
CA ASP A 119 -14.67 -8.68 4.47
C ASP A 119 -15.85 -9.54 4.00
N LEU A 120 -15.69 -10.28 2.89
CA LEU A 120 -16.71 -11.22 2.40
C LEU A 120 -17.06 -12.31 3.42
N ALA A 121 -16.09 -12.80 4.20
CA ALA A 121 -16.35 -13.79 5.23
C ALA A 121 -17.16 -13.21 6.40
N VAL A 122 -16.93 -11.94 6.75
CA VAL A 122 -17.69 -11.21 7.76
C VAL A 122 -19.12 -10.96 7.27
N ASP A 123 -19.29 -10.53 6.02
CA ASP A 123 -20.61 -10.26 5.44
C ASP A 123 -21.48 -11.51 5.41
N ARG A 124 -20.93 -12.65 4.94
CA ARG A 124 -21.63 -13.95 4.97
C ARG A 124 -21.98 -14.41 6.38
N LYS A 125 -21.22 -13.99 7.39
CA LYS A 125 -21.53 -14.30 8.78
C LYS A 125 -22.67 -13.41 9.29
N ALA A 126 -22.62 -12.12 8.99
CA ALA A 126 -23.69 -11.18 9.33
C ALA A 126 -25.02 -11.60 8.69
N GLU A 127 -25.01 -12.01 7.42
CA GLU A 127 -26.18 -12.53 6.71
C GLU A 127 -26.83 -13.72 7.46
N ARG A 128 -26.03 -14.72 7.85
CA ARG A 128 -26.51 -15.86 8.65
C ARG A 128 -27.07 -15.47 10.02
N GLU A 129 -26.45 -14.49 10.68
CA GLU A 129 -26.96 -13.97 11.97
C GLU A 129 -28.30 -13.24 11.77
N ILE A 130 -28.48 -12.49 10.69
CA ILE A 130 -29.74 -11.83 10.33
C ILE A 130 -30.82 -12.87 10.03
N GLU A 131 -30.53 -13.89 9.23
CA GLU A 131 -31.46 -14.99 8.94
C GLU A 131 -31.93 -15.71 10.21
N ALA A 132 -31.01 -15.95 11.16
CA ALA A 132 -31.34 -16.57 12.44
C ALA A 132 -32.32 -15.68 13.24
N ILE A 133 -32.07 -14.38 13.32
CA ILE A 133 -32.95 -13.41 13.98
C ILE A 133 -34.34 -13.36 13.29
N GLN A 134 -34.39 -13.38 11.96
CA GLN A 134 -35.65 -13.40 11.21
C GLN A 134 -36.47 -14.67 11.50
N LYS A 135 -35.81 -15.83 11.62
CA LYS A 135 -36.47 -17.08 12.01
C LYS A 135 -37.04 -17.01 13.42
N GLU A 136 -36.30 -16.47 14.38
CA GLU A 136 -36.77 -16.26 15.75
C GLU A 136 -37.95 -15.28 15.82
N LEU A 137 -37.89 -14.16 15.09
CA LEU A 137 -39.00 -13.20 15.00
C LEU A 137 -40.26 -13.85 14.40
N SER A 138 -40.08 -14.66 13.36
CA SER A 138 -41.18 -15.37 12.71
C SER A 138 -41.81 -16.41 13.64
N SER A 139 -41.00 -17.13 14.43
CA SER A 139 -41.51 -18.12 15.38
C SER A 139 -42.30 -17.45 16.51
N ILE A 140 -41.78 -16.35 17.08
CA ILE A 140 -42.49 -15.55 18.10
C ILE A 140 -43.80 -15.01 17.54
N ARG A 141 -43.78 -14.45 16.31
CA ARG A 141 -44.99 -13.95 15.63
C ARG A 141 -46.04 -15.05 15.45
N ARG A 142 -45.62 -16.27 15.11
CA ARG A 142 -46.52 -17.42 14.96
C ARG A 142 -47.13 -17.85 16.30
N LEU A 143 -46.34 -17.87 17.37
CA LEU A 143 -46.81 -18.19 18.72
C LEU A 143 -47.85 -17.17 19.22
N LEU A 144 -47.65 -15.88 18.94
CA LEU A 144 -48.62 -14.84 19.27
C LEU A 144 -49.94 -15.00 18.50
N LYS A 145 -49.85 -15.36 17.21
CA LYS A 145 -51.04 -15.54 16.36
C LYS A 145 -51.90 -16.74 16.78
N ASN A 146 -51.30 -17.81 17.29
CA ASN A 146 -52.03 -18.99 17.77
C ASN A 146 -52.68 -18.81 19.15
N LYS A 147 -52.39 -17.72 19.85
CA LYS A 147 -52.88 -17.44 21.22
C LYS A 147 -54.06 -16.47 21.26
N LEU A 148 -54.36 -15.81 20.13
CA LEU A 148 -55.61 -15.11 19.86
C LEU A 148 -56.56 -16.05 19.11
#